data_AF-A0A6A8AEN1-F1
#
_entry.id   AF-A0A6A8AEN1-F1
#
_cell.length_a   1.000
_cell.length_b   1.000
_cell.length_c   1.000
_cell.angle_alpha   90.00
_cell.angle_beta   90.00
_cell.angle_gamma   90.00
#
_symmetry.space_group_name_H-M   'P 1'
#
loop_
_entity.id
_entity.type
_entity.pdbx_description
1 polymer ?
#
loop_
_entity_poly.entity_id
_entity_poly.type
_entity_poly.pdbx_seq_one_letter_code
_entity_poly.pdbx_strand_id
1 'polypeptide(L)'
;MLIKQSDYHRIYRVIHSLLSANNSDPATAAMYFATFGAFILEHHYKIKAKPSGGLVAYNLGGKLMLFADHREDGYVTGAGENFHCWVEADGWAIDFMAPAFPQAAAELAVPAKMFQRPLSSMAAGINDLKQSGDFFYQAEAEAMSRRFADWHKHGAIGDLASVAAGWFRKSPRHMTGSLVISTSDGETNTVALSGNMLTGSW
;
A
#
# COMPACT_ATOMS: atom_id res chain seq x y z
N MET A 1 -6.09 -7.04 15.35
CA MET A 1 -6.06 -6.61 13.94
C MET A 1 -7.16 -5.58 13.73
N LEU A 2 -6.88 -4.48 13.04
CA LEU A 2 -7.84 -3.39 12.79
C LEU A 2 -8.92 -3.81 11.76
N ILE A 3 -8.49 -4.49 10.70
CA ILE A 3 -9.37 -5.04 9.66
C ILE A 3 -9.12 -6.54 9.46
N LYS A 4 -10.15 -7.26 9.02
CA LYS A 4 -10.07 -8.70 8.71
C LYS A 4 -9.11 -8.94 7.54
N GLN A 5 -8.40 -10.07 7.54
CA GLN A 5 -7.49 -10.42 6.43
C GLN A 5 -8.21 -10.50 5.08
N SER A 6 -9.46 -10.97 5.08
CA SER A 6 -10.32 -10.99 3.88
C SER A 6 -10.66 -9.59 3.37
N ASP A 7 -10.88 -8.63 4.27
CA ASP A 7 -11.16 -7.25 3.89
C ASP A 7 -9.89 -6.53 3.43
N TYR A 8 -8.77 -6.75 4.11
CA TYR A 8 -7.45 -6.29 3.67
C TYR A 8 -7.16 -6.78 2.24
N HIS A 9 -7.40 -8.06 1.97
CA HIS A 9 -7.18 -8.63 0.64
C HIS A 9 -8.07 -7.98 -0.41
N ARG A 10 -9.34 -7.75 -0.08
CA ARG A 10 -10.27 -7.03 -0.97
C ARG A 10 -9.79 -5.61 -1.27
N ILE A 11 -9.29 -4.88 -0.27
CA ILE A 11 -8.72 -3.53 -0.47
C ILE A 11 -7.52 -3.60 -1.41
N TYR A 12 -6.55 -4.48 -1.15
CA TYR A 12 -5.40 -4.69 -2.02
C TYR A 12 -5.83 -4.99 -3.47
N ARG A 13 -6.74 -5.95 -3.67
CA ARG A 13 -7.18 -6.35 -5.01
C ARG A 13 -7.88 -5.21 -5.75
N VAL A 14 -8.76 -4.45 -5.08
CA VAL A 14 -9.42 -3.29 -5.69
C VAL A 14 -8.39 -2.26 -6.15
N ILE A 15 -7.47 -1.87 -5.27
CA ILE A 15 -6.46 -0.86 -5.61
C ILE A 15 -5.55 -1.39 -6.72
N HIS A 16 -5.04 -2.61 -6.60
CA HIS A 16 -4.21 -3.26 -7.61
C HIS A 16 -4.88 -3.28 -8.99
N SER A 17 -6.15 -3.67 -9.08
CA SER A 17 -6.89 -3.71 -10.34
C SER A 17 -7.04 -2.36 -11.02
N LEU A 18 -7.34 -1.33 -10.22
CA LEU A 18 -7.44 0.03 -10.73
C LEU A 18 -6.10 0.54 -11.24
N LEU A 19 -5.00 0.24 -10.55
CA LEU A 19 -3.66 0.66 -10.98
C LEU A 19 -3.18 -0.07 -12.23
N SER A 20 -3.36 -1.40 -12.29
CA SER A 20 -2.99 -2.20 -13.47
C SER A 20 -3.75 -1.75 -14.72
N ALA A 21 -5.01 -1.33 -14.58
CA ALA A 21 -5.81 -0.83 -15.71
C ALA A 21 -5.36 0.55 -16.21
N ASN A 22 -4.64 1.32 -15.39
CA ASN A 22 -4.18 2.68 -15.71
C ASN A 22 -2.67 2.73 -16.03
N ASN A 23 -2.06 1.60 -16.42
CA ASN A 23 -0.63 1.47 -16.76
C ASN A 23 0.33 2.04 -15.69
N SER A 24 -0.13 2.14 -14.44
CA SER A 24 0.73 2.49 -13.31
C SER A 24 1.38 1.22 -12.81
N ASP A 25 2.70 1.22 -12.63
CA ASP A 25 3.40 0.07 -12.08
C ASP A 25 3.02 -0.12 -10.60
N PRO A 26 2.27 -1.18 -10.24
CA PRO A 26 1.88 -1.42 -8.85
C PRO A 26 3.08 -1.63 -7.92
N ALA A 27 4.25 -1.98 -8.46
CA ALA A 27 5.51 -2.15 -7.73
C ALA A 27 6.15 -0.83 -7.29
N THR A 28 5.72 0.31 -7.85
CA THR A 28 6.13 1.67 -7.44
C THR A 28 4.95 2.51 -6.93
N ALA A 29 3.77 1.90 -6.84
CA ALA A 29 2.50 2.57 -6.52
C ALA A 29 2.19 2.66 -5.02
N ALA A 30 3.19 2.60 -4.15
CA ALA A 30 3.00 2.66 -2.69
C ALA A 30 2.12 3.85 -2.26
N MET A 31 2.29 4.99 -2.94
CA MET A 31 1.49 6.20 -2.71
C MET A 31 -0.02 5.95 -2.93
N TYR A 32 -0.41 5.24 -3.98
CA TYR A 32 -1.81 4.90 -4.26
C TYR A 32 -2.36 3.89 -3.25
N PHE A 33 -1.58 2.84 -2.93
CA PHE A 33 -1.99 1.87 -1.90
C PHE A 33 -2.21 2.53 -0.54
N ALA A 34 -1.32 3.43 -0.13
CA ALA A 34 -1.46 4.14 1.13
C ALA A 34 -2.65 5.11 1.12
N THR A 35 -2.78 5.96 0.10
CA THR A 35 -3.85 6.96 0.05
C THR A 35 -5.23 6.34 -0.15
N PHE A 36 -5.39 5.40 -1.08
CA PHE A 36 -6.69 4.76 -1.33
C PHE A 36 -7.05 3.82 -0.18
N GLY A 37 -6.07 3.12 0.38
CA GLY A 37 -6.25 2.31 1.58
C GLY A 37 -6.77 3.14 2.75
N ALA A 38 -6.12 4.27 3.04
CA ALA A 38 -6.56 5.21 4.07
C ALA A 38 -7.98 5.73 3.80
N PHE A 39 -8.28 6.16 2.57
CA PHE A 39 -9.61 6.65 2.18
C PHE A 39 -10.70 5.58 2.35
N ILE A 40 -10.42 4.33 1.98
CA ILE A 40 -11.36 3.22 2.19
C ILE A 40 -11.58 2.95 3.68
N LEU A 41 -10.54 3.00 4.51
CA LEU A 41 -10.64 2.84 5.97
C LEU A 41 -11.52 3.94 6.57
N GLU A 42 -11.29 5.20 6.21
CA GLU A 42 -12.12 6.31 6.67
C GLU A 42 -13.58 6.15 6.22
N HIS A 43 -13.81 5.82 4.95
CA HIS A 43 -15.16 5.74 4.40
C HIS A 43 -15.97 4.57 4.97
N HIS A 44 -15.38 3.37 5.02
CA HIS A 44 -16.08 2.14 5.37
C HIS A 44 -15.97 1.75 6.83
N TYR A 45 -14.87 2.09 7.50
CA TYR A 45 -14.62 1.71 8.89
C TYR A 45 -14.75 2.88 9.87
N LYS A 46 -14.82 4.12 9.38
CA LYS A 46 -14.89 5.33 10.23
C LYS A 46 -13.68 5.46 11.15
N ILE A 47 -12.54 4.94 10.70
CA ILE A 47 -11.27 5.01 11.41
C ILE A 47 -10.45 6.13 10.77
N LYS A 48 -9.89 7.02 11.60
CA LYS A 48 -8.91 8.01 11.12
C LYS A 48 -7.68 7.26 10.61
N ALA A 49 -7.41 7.36 9.31
CA ALA A 49 -6.32 6.67 8.66
C ALA A 49 -5.46 7.69 7.92
N LYS A 50 -4.18 7.73 8.26
CA LYS A 50 -3.23 8.68 7.70
C LYS A 50 -2.25 7.94 6.79
N PRO A 51 -2.13 8.30 5.51
CA PRO A 51 -0.99 7.87 4.72
C PRO A 51 0.29 8.55 5.24
N SER A 52 1.34 7.78 5.40
CA SER A 52 2.69 8.23 5.76
C SER A 52 3.67 7.71 4.71
N GLY A 53 4.83 8.34 4.58
CA GLY A 53 5.87 7.88 3.66
C GLY A 53 7.27 8.31 4.07
N GLY A 54 8.26 7.58 3.60
CA GLY A 54 9.67 7.75 3.98
C GLY A 54 10.48 6.47 3.79
N LEU A 55 11.45 6.27 4.68
CA LEU A 55 12.26 5.05 4.72
C LEU A 55 11.47 3.93 5.41
N VAL A 56 11.53 2.75 4.80
CA VAL A 56 10.85 1.56 5.32
C VAL A 56 11.76 0.35 5.23
N ALA A 57 11.78 -0.45 6.29
CA ALA A 57 12.47 -1.72 6.32
C ALA A 57 11.57 -2.82 6.90
N TYR A 58 11.64 -4.01 6.32
CA TYR A 58 10.89 -5.19 6.72
C TYR A 58 11.78 -6.43 6.81
N ASN A 59 11.57 -7.26 7.82
CA ASN A 59 12.03 -8.65 7.81
C ASN A 59 10.89 -9.56 7.37
N LEU A 60 10.99 -10.09 6.14
CA LEU A 60 9.97 -10.90 5.49
C LEU A 60 10.41 -12.36 5.44
N GLY A 61 10.18 -13.10 6.53
CA GLY A 61 10.57 -14.51 6.62
C GLY A 61 12.09 -14.72 6.65
N GLY A 62 12.83 -13.84 7.33
CA GLY A 62 14.29 -13.84 7.40
C GLY A 62 14.98 -13.05 6.29
N LYS A 63 14.22 -12.50 5.33
CA LYS A 63 14.75 -11.70 4.22
C LYS A 63 14.51 -10.22 4.48
N LEU A 64 15.57 -9.43 4.46
CA LEU A 64 15.47 -7.99 4.64
C LEU A 64 15.04 -7.33 3.33
N MET A 65 13.93 -6.61 3.37
CA MET A 65 13.47 -5.72 2.31
C MET A 65 13.59 -4.28 2.81
N LEU A 66 14.33 -3.44 2.07
CA LEU A 66 14.64 -2.08 2.45
C LEU A 66 14.30 -1.11 1.33
N PHE A 67 13.43 -0.16 1.61
CA PHE A 67 13.10 0.98 0.77
C PHE A 67 13.90 2.19 1.27
N ALA A 68 15.13 2.30 0.78
CA ALA A 68 16.06 3.36 1.12
C ALA A 68 17.11 3.53 0.00
N ASP A 69 17.70 4.72 -0.09
CA ASP A 69 18.93 4.93 -0.86
C ASP A 69 20.14 4.64 0.03
N HIS A 70 21.15 3.98 -0.53
CA HIS A 70 22.43 3.77 0.15
C HIS A 70 23.37 4.96 -0.12
N ARG A 71 23.99 5.48 0.93
CA ARG A 71 25.03 6.53 0.92
C ARG A 71 26.25 6.07 1.72
N GLU A 72 27.35 6.81 1.63
CA GLU A 72 28.61 6.44 2.30
C GLU A 72 28.47 6.30 3.83
N ASP A 73 27.52 7.02 4.44
CA ASP A 73 27.25 7.06 5.88
C ASP A 73 26.07 6.18 6.32
N GLY A 74 25.47 5.39 5.41
CA GLY A 74 24.41 4.45 5.72
C GLY A 74 23.22 4.52 4.76
N TYR A 75 22.02 4.36 5.30
CA TYR A 75 20.77 4.37 4.51
C TYR A 75 19.94 5.60 4.83
N VAL A 76 19.40 6.21 3.78
CA VAL A 76 18.51 7.37 3.89
C VAL A 76 17.23 7.16 3.09
N THR A 77 16.21 7.97 3.36
CA THR A 77 14.98 7.96 2.58
C THR A 77 15.25 8.16 1.10
N GLY A 78 14.62 7.30 0.27
CA GLY A 78 14.77 7.33 -1.17
C GLY A 78 14.36 8.67 -1.79
N ALA A 79 15.24 9.27 -2.57
CA ALA A 79 14.92 10.47 -3.35
C ALA A 79 14.12 10.16 -4.63
N GLY A 80 14.11 8.90 -5.07
CA GLY A 80 13.45 8.41 -6.28
C GLY A 80 12.48 7.26 -6.01
N GLU A 81 12.76 6.09 -6.60
CA GLU A 81 11.91 4.90 -6.56
C GLU A 81 11.95 4.16 -5.22
N ASN A 82 13.00 4.39 -4.41
CA ASN A 82 13.17 3.78 -3.09
C ASN A 82 12.37 4.47 -1.96
N PHE A 83 11.41 5.35 -2.31
CA PHE A 83 10.50 5.96 -1.35
C PHE A 83 9.26 5.11 -1.20
N HIS A 84 8.89 4.77 0.04
CA HIS A 84 7.75 3.92 0.30
C HIS A 84 6.68 4.62 1.13
N CYS A 85 5.44 4.20 0.96
CA CYS A 85 4.29 4.71 1.70
C CYS A 85 3.53 3.59 2.39
N TRP A 86 2.99 3.89 3.57
CA TRP A 86 2.15 3.00 4.36
C TRP A 86 0.97 3.79 4.96
N VAL A 87 0.10 3.10 5.67
CA VAL A 87 -1.02 3.70 6.41
C VAL A 87 -0.80 3.53 7.92
N GLU A 88 -1.00 4.60 8.65
CA GLU A 88 -1.13 4.61 10.10
C GLU A 88 -2.59 4.83 10.47
N ALA A 89 -3.21 3.88 11.17
CA ALA A 89 -4.62 3.96 11.54
C ALA A 89 -4.85 3.32 12.91
N ASP A 90 -5.35 4.11 13.87
CA ASP A 90 -5.70 3.64 15.23
C ASP A 90 -4.59 2.81 15.92
N GLY A 91 -3.33 3.28 15.79
CA GLY A 91 -2.16 2.58 16.34
C GLY A 91 -1.67 1.39 15.52
N TRP A 92 -2.20 1.14 14.33
CA TRP A 92 -1.76 0.10 13.40
C TRP A 92 -0.95 0.66 12.23
N ALA A 93 0.14 -0.02 11.89
CA ALA A 93 0.84 0.06 10.63
C ALA A 93 0.21 -0.91 9.63
N ILE A 94 -0.23 -0.41 8.48
CA ILE A 94 -0.85 -1.20 7.43
C ILE A 94 -0.19 -0.86 6.10
N ASP A 95 0.31 -1.88 5.40
CA ASP A 95 0.89 -1.72 4.08
C ASP A 95 0.11 -2.54 3.06
N PHE A 96 -0.87 -1.89 2.42
CA PHE A 96 -1.70 -2.55 1.41
C PHE A 96 -0.94 -2.99 0.16
N MET A 97 0.30 -2.52 -0.05
CA MET A 97 1.17 -2.94 -1.14
C MET A 97 1.93 -4.24 -0.84
N ALA A 98 2.02 -4.67 0.43
CA ALA A 98 2.75 -5.88 0.83
C ALA A 98 2.44 -7.15 0.01
N PRO A 99 1.20 -7.39 -0.46
CA PRO A 99 0.93 -8.53 -1.32
C PRO A 99 1.61 -8.47 -2.70
N ALA A 100 2.02 -7.28 -3.17
CA ALA A 100 2.76 -7.07 -4.43
C ALA A 100 4.29 -7.09 -4.26
N PHE A 101 4.81 -7.26 -3.04
CA PHE A 101 6.25 -7.43 -2.79
C PHE A 101 6.92 -8.57 -3.56
N PRO A 102 6.27 -9.71 -3.84
CA PRO A 102 6.89 -10.74 -4.69
C PRO A 102 7.28 -10.24 -6.08
N GLN A 103 6.58 -9.23 -6.62
CA GLN A 103 6.91 -8.59 -7.89
C GLN A 103 7.89 -7.44 -7.70
N ALA A 104 7.68 -6.60 -6.67
CA ALA A 104 8.52 -5.42 -6.43
C ALA A 104 9.97 -5.78 -6.05
N ALA A 105 10.19 -6.96 -5.45
CA ALA A 105 11.52 -7.51 -5.22
C ALA A 105 11.55 -9.01 -5.55
N ALA A 106 11.44 -9.32 -6.85
CA ALA A 106 11.46 -10.69 -7.35
C ALA A 106 12.66 -11.50 -6.83
N GLU A 107 13.83 -10.87 -6.74
CA GLU A 107 15.08 -11.48 -6.23
C GLU A 107 14.98 -11.93 -4.76
N LEU A 108 14.16 -11.25 -3.95
CA LEU A 108 13.94 -11.66 -2.57
C LEU A 108 13.03 -12.88 -2.48
N ALA A 109 12.26 -13.25 -3.52
CA ALA A 109 11.36 -14.40 -3.49
C ALA A 109 10.53 -14.49 -2.19
N VAL A 110 9.88 -13.38 -1.82
CA VAL A 110 9.01 -13.29 -0.64
C VAL A 110 7.57 -13.67 -1.02
N PRO A 111 6.79 -14.31 -0.14
CA PRO A 111 5.39 -14.63 -0.39
C PRO A 111 4.46 -13.40 -0.30
N ALA A 112 3.35 -13.42 -1.05
CA ALA A 112 2.28 -12.43 -0.92
C ALA A 112 1.51 -12.68 0.39
N LYS A 113 1.73 -11.82 1.40
CA LYS A 113 1.04 -11.87 2.70
C LYS A 113 0.53 -10.49 3.10
N MET A 114 -0.44 -10.49 4.02
CA MET A 114 -0.93 -9.26 4.66
C MET A 114 0.15 -8.67 5.55
N PHE A 115 0.35 -7.35 5.48
CA PHE A 115 1.14 -6.61 6.46
C PHE A 115 0.23 -5.64 7.23
N GLN A 116 -0.09 -6.02 8.47
CA GLN A 116 -0.89 -5.22 9.40
C GLN A 116 -0.41 -5.52 10.82
N ARG A 117 0.34 -4.60 11.42
CA ARG A 117 0.95 -4.78 12.75
C ARG A 117 0.71 -3.55 13.65
N PRO A 118 0.70 -3.71 14.98
CA PRO A 118 0.68 -2.55 15.87
C PRO A 118 1.94 -1.69 15.66
N LEU A 119 1.79 -0.36 15.61
CA LEU A 119 2.93 0.57 15.60
C LEU A 119 3.80 0.41 16.85
N SER A 120 3.21 -0.02 17.97
CA SER A 120 3.93 -0.33 19.21
C SER A 120 4.89 -1.53 19.09
N SER A 121 4.79 -2.34 18.03
CA SER A 121 5.74 -3.42 17.75
C SER A 121 6.79 -3.04 16.69
N MET A 122 6.91 -1.76 16.34
CA MET A 122 7.95 -1.27 15.44
C MET A 122 9.33 -1.43 16.10
N ALA A 123 10.32 -1.88 15.34
CA ALA A 123 11.69 -1.99 15.82
C ALA A 123 12.30 -0.60 16.08
N ALA A 124 13.40 -0.54 16.82
CA ALA A 124 14.08 0.72 17.13
C ALA A 124 14.86 1.30 15.93
N GLY A 125 15.23 0.45 14.97
CA GLY A 125 15.98 0.83 13.77
C GLY A 125 16.08 -0.32 12.77
N ILE A 126 16.63 -0.03 11.59
CA ILE A 126 16.82 -1.02 10.52
C ILE A 126 17.68 -2.23 10.91
N ASN A 127 18.55 -2.07 11.91
CA ASN A 127 19.45 -3.12 12.40
C ASN A 127 18.80 -4.04 13.45
N ASP A 128 17.58 -3.72 13.92
CA ASP A 128 16.87 -4.45 14.96
C ASP A 128 15.77 -5.38 14.43
N LEU A 129 15.77 -5.66 13.13
CA LEU A 129 14.77 -6.48 12.45
C LEU A 129 15.11 -7.98 12.55
N LYS A 130 14.87 -8.57 13.73
CA LYS A 130 15.36 -9.90 14.11
C LYS A 130 14.39 -11.03 13.80
N GLN A 131 13.10 -10.75 13.75
CA GLN A 131 12.03 -11.74 13.57
C GLN A 131 11.23 -11.45 12.30
N SER A 132 10.64 -12.50 11.71
CA SER A 132 9.71 -12.33 10.61
C SER A 132 8.55 -11.44 11.03
N GLY A 133 8.22 -10.47 10.18
CA GLY A 133 7.20 -9.45 10.42
C GLY A 133 7.75 -8.18 11.08
N ASP A 134 8.98 -8.18 11.60
CA ASP A 134 9.61 -6.95 12.12
C ASP A 134 9.68 -5.88 11.05
N PHE A 135 9.49 -4.64 11.49
CA PHE A 135 9.49 -3.48 10.61
C PHE A 135 10.03 -2.25 11.31
N PHE A 136 10.55 -1.33 10.52
CA PHE A 136 10.98 -0.01 10.94
C PHE A 136 10.50 1.02 9.92
N TYR A 137 9.91 2.11 10.41
CA TYR A 137 9.48 3.24 9.61
C TYR A 137 10.14 4.52 10.10
N GLN A 138 10.65 5.30 9.17
CA GLN A 138 11.07 6.68 9.42
C GLN A 138 10.28 7.58 8.49
N ALA A 139 9.26 8.25 9.05
CA ALA A 139 8.39 9.14 8.31
C ALA A 139 9.11 10.44 7.92
N GLU A 140 9.04 10.79 6.64
CA GLU A 140 9.64 12.01 6.09
C GLU A 140 8.53 12.92 5.53
N ALA A 141 7.93 13.72 6.41
CA ALA A 141 6.77 14.56 6.06
C ALA A 141 7.05 15.54 4.91
N GLU A 142 8.27 16.11 4.83
CA GLU A 142 8.65 17.01 3.75
C GLU A 142 8.84 16.29 2.41
N ALA A 143 9.41 15.08 2.43
CA ALA A 143 9.55 14.27 1.23
C ALA A 143 8.18 13.82 0.72
N MET A 144 7.30 13.40 1.64
CA MET A 144 5.91 13.10 1.35
C MET A 144 5.21 14.32 0.72
N SER A 145 5.23 15.48 1.37
CA SER A 145 4.56 16.69 0.88
C SER A 145 4.97 17.06 -0.54
N ARG A 146 6.27 16.99 -0.86
CA ARG A 146 6.78 17.25 -2.22
C ARG A 146 6.25 16.27 -3.25
N ARG A 147 6.17 14.98 -2.92
CA ARG A 147 5.67 13.94 -3.85
C ARG A 147 4.16 14.04 -4.10
N PHE A 148 3.40 14.48 -3.11
CA PHE A 148 1.95 14.69 -3.24
C PHE A 148 1.57 16.11 -3.72
N ALA A 149 2.54 16.99 -3.94
CA ALA A 149 2.29 18.41 -4.24
C ALA A 149 1.41 18.59 -5.49
N ASP A 150 1.59 17.77 -6.52
CA ASP A 150 0.81 17.88 -7.76
C ASP A 150 -0.41 16.95 -7.81
N TRP A 151 -0.60 16.07 -6.82
CA TRP A 151 -1.73 15.12 -6.83
C TRP A 151 -3.08 15.82 -6.87
N HIS A 152 -3.22 16.95 -6.16
CA HIS A 152 -4.45 17.72 -6.15
C HIS A 152 -4.81 18.33 -7.52
N LYS A 153 -3.86 18.41 -8.45
CA LYS A 153 -4.07 18.93 -9.82
C LYS A 153 -4.64 17.87 -10.75
N HIS A 154 -4.60 16.60 -10.35
CA HIS A 154 -5.03 15.46 -11.14
C HIS A 154 -6.37 14.92 -10.62
N GLY A 155 -7.48 15.52 -11.07
CA GLY A 155 -8.83 15.13 -10.66
C GLY A 155 -9.12 13.63 -10.81
N ALA A 156 -8.53 13.00 -11.83
CA ALA A 156 -8.63 11.55 -12.07
C ALA A 156 -8.16 10.70 -10.88
N ILE A 157 -7.20 11.16 -10.07
CA ILE A 157 -6.76 10.44 -8.86
C ILE A 157 -7.88 10.39 -7.82
N GLY A 158 -8.60 11.50 -7.63
CA GLY A 158 -9.75 11.58 -6.72
C GLY A 158 -10.94 10.75 -7.19
N ASP A 159 -11.19 10.73 -8.50
CA ASP A 159 -12.21 9.87 -9.11
C ASP A 159 -11.87 8.40 -8.91
N LEU A 160 -10.60 8.02 -9.13
CA LEU A 160 -10.15 6.64 -8.93
C LEU A 160 -10.23 6.20 -7.46
N ALA A 161 -9.91 7.08 -6.51
CA ALA A 161 -10.10 6.83 -5.09
C ALA A 161 -11.58 6.62 -4.74
N SER A 162 -12.47 7.41 -5.35
CA SER A 162 -13.92 7.28 -5.18
C SER A 162 -14.45 5.97 -5.77
N VAL A 163 -13.95 5.56 -6.94
CA VAL A 163 -14.24 4.24 -7.54
C VAL A 163 -13.74 3.12 -6.63
N ALA A 164 -12.53 3.23 -6.07
CA ALA A 164 -11.98 2.22 -5.16
C ALA A 164 -12.87 2.05 -3.90
N ALA A 165 -13.26 3.15 -3.27
CA ALA A 165 -14.20 3.12 -2.13
C ALA A 165 -15.59 2.63 -2.53
N GLY A 166 -16.07 2.97 -3.73
CA GLY A 166 -17.33 2.52 -4.28
C GLY A 166 -17.37 1.03 -4.62
N TRP A 167 -16.25 0.46 -5.06
CA TRP A 167 -16.11 -0.97 -5.39
C TRP A 167 -15.98 -1.83 -4.14
N PHE A 168 -15.19 -1.38 -3.17
CA PHE A 168 -14.93 -2.14 -1.95
C PHE A 168 -16.22 -2.44 -1.17
N ARG A 169 -16.34 -3.69 -0.71
CA ARG A 169 -17.40 -4.14 0.20
C ARG A 169 -16.78 -5.03 1.27
N LYS A 170 -17.12 -4.78 2.54
CA LYS A 170 -16.71 -5.64 3.66
C LYS A 170 -17.29 -7.06 3.50
N SER A 171 -16.49 -8.07 3.80
CA SER A 171 -16.90 -9.47 3.85
C SER A 171 -17.95 -9.69 4.96
N PRO A 172 -19.01 -10.49 4.72
CA PRO A 172 -19.21 -11.40 3.58
C PRO A 172 -20.03 -10.80 2.42
N ARG A 173 -20.24 -9.48 2.37
CA ARG A 173 -21.05 -8.88 1.29
C ARG A 173 -20.45 -9.19 -0.08
N HIS A 174 -21.32 -9.43 -1.06
CA HIS A 174 -20.93 -9.66 -2.43
C HIS A 174 -20.20 -8.43 -3.00
N MET A 175 -19.12 -8.67 -3.73
CA MET A 175 -18.32 -7.66 -4.41
C MET A 175 -18.25 -8.06 -5.88
N THR A 176 -18.57 -7.16 -6.79
CA THR A 176 -18.56 -7.44 -8.23
C THR A 176 -17.15 -7.81 -8.69
N GLY A 177 -17.06 -8.83 -9.56
CA GLY A 177 -15.77 -9.32 -10.09
C GLY A 177 -15.11 -8.36 -11.09
N SER A 178 -15.87 -7.41 -11.63
CA SER A 178 -15.41 -6.36 -12.52
C SER A 178 -16.23 -5.07 -12.34
N LEU A 179 -15.70 -3.96 -12.83
CA LEU A 179 -16.39 -2.69 -12.99
C LEU A 179 -16.16 -2.13 -14.39
N VAL A 180 -17.13 -1.38 -14.90
CA VAL A 180 -16.95 -0.53 -16.07
C VAL A 180 -16.59 0.86 -15.56
N ILE A 181 -15.46 1.40 -16.02
CA ILE A 181 -14.98 2.73 -15.68
C ILE A 181 -14.99 3.56 -16.96
N SER A 182 -15.64 4.73 -16.90
CA SER A 182 -15.61 5.70 -17.99
C SER A 182 -14.41 6.63 -17.81
N THR A 183 -13.65 6.85 -18.86
CA THR A 183 -12.59 7.86 -18.93
C THR A 183 -13.16 9.21 -19.32
N SER A 184 -12.37 10.28 -19.14
CA SER A 184 -12.81 11.66 -19.38
C SER A 184 -13.16 11.99 -20.84
N ASP A 185 -12.71 11.16 -21.77
CA ASP A 185 -13.03 11.19 -23.20
C ASP A 185 -14.32 10.43 -23.57
N GLY A 186 -14.97 9.79 -22.58
CA GLY A 186 -16.20 9.02 -22.77
C GLY A 186 -15.99 7.56 -23.18
N GLU A 187 -14.74 7.10 -23.32
CA GLU A 187 -14.45 5.69 -23.51
C GLU A 187 -14.74 4.90 -22.22
N THR A 188 -15.10 3.62 -22.37
CA THR A 188 -15.41 2.74 -21.23
C THR A 188 -14.48 1.55 -21.21
N ASN A 189 -13.79 1.36 -20.09
CA ASN A 189 -12.90 0.24 -19.86
C ASN A 189 -13.47 -0.70 -18.80
N THR A 190 -13.50 -2.00 -19.09
CA THR A 190 -13.88 -3.02 -18.11
C THR A 190 -12.65 -3.44 -17.32
N VAL A 191 -12.66 -3.18 -16.01
CA VAL A 191 -11.60 -3.54 -15.08
C VAL A 191 -12.04 -4.74 -14.26
N ALA A 192 -11.32 -5.86 -14.34
CA ALA A 192 -11.57 -7.05 -13.54
C ALA A 192 -10.70 -7.09 -12.28
N LEU A 193 -11.19 -7.70 -11.21
CA LEU A 193 -10.43 -7.91 -9.98
C LEU A 193 -9.21 -8.80 -10.24
N SER A 194 -8.04 -8.33 -9.83
CA SER A 194 -6.72 -8.90 -10.09
C SER A 194 -5.86 -8.84 -8.82
N GLY A 195 -4.57 -9.15 -8.94
CA GLY A 195 -3.61 -9.16 -7.84
C GLY A 195 -3.39 -10.56 -7.22
N ASN A 196 -2.31 -10.67 -6.44
CA ASN A 196 -1.90 -11.92 -5.82
C ASN A 196 -2.91 -12.42 -4.79
N MET A 197 -3.02 -13.74 -4.69
CA MET A 197 -3.72 -14.39 -3.59
C MET A 197 -2.86 -14.34 -2.34
N LEU A 198 -3.45 -14.00 -1.19
CA LEU A 198 -2.71 -14.02 0.07
C LEU A 198 -2.48 -15.46 0.53
N THR A 199 -1.25 -15.73 0.96
CA THR A 199 -0.85 -16.99 1.57
C THR A 199 -0.77 -16.92 3.10
N GLY A 200 -1.06 -15.76 3.69
CA GLY A 200 -1.07 -15.57 5.15
C GLY A 200 -0.92 -14.10 5.57
N SER A 201 -0.45 -13.90 6.80
CA SER A 201 0.00 -12.62 7.36
C SER A 201 1.48 -12.70 7.68
N TRP A 202 2.17 -11.58 7.52
CA TRP A 202 3.47 -11.33 8.13
C TRP A 202 3.34 -11.15 9.64
#